data_AF-A0A660QYZ7-F1
#
_entry.id   AF-A0A660QYZ7-F1
#
_cell.length_a   1.000
_cell.length_b   1.000
_cell.length_c   1.000
_cell.angle_alpha   90.00
_cell.angle_beta   90.00
_cell.angle_gamma   90.00
#
_symmetry.space_group_name_H-M   'P 1'
#
loop_
_entity.id
_entity.type
_entity.pdbx_description
1 polymer ?
#
loop_
_entity_poly.entity_id
_entity_poly.type
_entity_poly.pdbx_seq_one_letter_code
_entity_poly.pdbx_strand_id
1 'polypeptide(L)'
;MNKTVPAFICLVATLFAGLEVCGQTFKIWNNNQGDNAWNNDLNWEEYGDESNSALWKVPARHDIGGEHARVYLGAPNHAVVSTPVPQVAQLFVGRFGVNGVLSRLDLVDDASLVADLVRVGGAYPGAISDGVINMSGGSILCTWMQLGDYLSGATGTINMTGGAIFAEEVSLPNTVGNNGVLNLGGGVFETMELNLTNGATINVYATGNLVLHGDQRDFVNDAVSNGWIEARNGNGRVVVDYGLTHPYKTTVSAAYDNSMAWLPDPGSGRMGLELPVSALTWSAGDGAADHDVYLGVD
;
A
#
# COMPACT_ATOMS: atom_id res chain seq x y z
N MET A 1 -18.96 13.75 34.17
CA MET A 1 -18.89 14.21 32.76
C MET A 1 -18.89 12.98 31.88
N ASN A 2 -20.03 12.70 31.25
CA ASN A 2 -20.24 11.50 30.45
C ASN A 2 -19.54 11.66 29.09
N LYS A 3 -18.55 10.81 28.80
CA LYS A 3 -17.93 10.71 27.48
C LYS A 3 -18.77 9.79 26.61
N THR A 4 -19.51 10.36 25.68
CA THR A 4 -20.07 9.67 24.52
C THR A 4 -18.94 9.35 23.54
N VAL A 5 -18.65 8.07 23.36
CA VAL A 5 -17.83 7.55 22.25
C VAL A 5 -18.77 7.30 21.07
N PRO A 6 -18.50 7.79 19.85
CA PRO A 6 -19.34 7.48 18.71
C PRO A 6 -19.09 6.03 18.29
N ALA A 7 -20.12 5.20 18.44
CA ALA A 7 -20.14 3.85 17.89
C ALA A 7 -20.22 3.92 16.35
N PHE A 8 -19.17 3.46 15.67
CA PHE A 8 -19.20 3.18 14.25
C PHE A 8 -20.09 1.95 14.04
N ILE A 9 -21.30 2.16 13.51
CA ILE A 9 -22.23 1.09 13.14
C ILE A 9 -21.78 0.57 11.77
N CYS A 10 -21.13 -0.60 11.74
CA CYS A 10 -21.04 -1.42 10.55
C CYS A 10 -22.37 -2.16 10.37
N LEU A 11 -23.22 -1.64 9.48
CA LEU A 11 -24.44 -2.31 9.06
C LEU A 11 -24.08 -3.33 7.98
N VAL A 12 -23.87 -4.59 8.37
CA VAL A 12 -23.82 -5.72 7.43
C VAL A 12 -25.24 -6.26 7.28
N ALA A 13 -25.90 -5.96 6.16
CA ALA A 13 -27.14 -6.59 5.77
C ALA A 13 -26.84 -7.73 4.79
N THR A 14 -26.94 -8.98 5.24
CA THR A 14 -26.91 -10.17 4.39
C THR A 14 -28.31 -10.75 4.29
N LEU A 15 -28.95 -10.61 3.13
CA LEU A 15 -30.04 -11.49 2.73
C LEU A 15 -30.22 -11.46 1.21
N PHE A 16 -29.66 -12.44 0.50
CA PHE A 16 -30.20 -12.86 -0.80
C PHE A 16 -30.09 -14.38 -0.95
N ALA A 17 -31.26 -15.01 -1.10
CA ALA A 17 -31.41 -16.39 -1.52
C ALA A 17 -31.60 -16.39 -3.05
N GLY A 18 -30.61 -16.92 -3.75
CA GLY A 18 -30.60 -17.11 -5.19
C GLY A 18 -29.27 -17.73 -5.58
N LEU A 19 -29.21 -19.06 -5.62
CA LEU A 19 -28.01 -19.79 -6.00
C LEU A 19 -27.89 -19.78 -7.53
N GLU A 20 -27.56 -18.62 -8.10
CA GLU A 20 -26.92 -18.60 -9.41
C GLU A 20 -25.48 -19.03 -9.21
N VAL A 21 -25.07 -20.09 -9.92
CA VAL A 21 -23.65 -20.43 -10.06
C VAL A 21 -23.06 -19.35 -10.97
N CYS A 22 -22.82 -18.17 -10.41
CA CYS A 22 -22.18 -17.08 -11.11
C CYS A 22 -20.73 -17.48 -11.36
N GLY A 23 -20.38 -17.67 -12.64
CA GLY A 23 -19.00 -17.92 -13.04
C GLY A 23 -18.15 -16.70 -12.74
N GLN A 24 -16.92 -16.91 -12.26
CA GLN A 24 -15.94 -15.83 -12.17
C GLN A 24 -15.64 -15.32 -13.58
N THR A 25 -15.93 -14.05 -13.85
CA THR A 25 -15.54 -13.38 -15.10
C THR A 25 -14.26 -12.59 -14.87
N PHE A 26 -13.35 -12.68 -15.85
CA PHE A 26 -12.09 -11.94 -15.82
C PHE A 26 -12.17 -10.82 -16.85
N LYS A 27 -11.91 -9.60 -16.39
CA LYS A 27 -11.82 -8.41 -17.23
C LYS A 27 -10.36 -8.04 -17.40
N ILE A 28 -9.98 -7.82 -18.64
CA ILE A 28 -8.60 -7.78 -19.11
C ILE A 28 -8.39 -6.40 -19.73
N TRP A 29 -7.38 -5.69 -19.22
CA TRP A 29 -7.03 -4.36 -19.70
C TRP A 29 -6.33 -4.39 -21.06
N ASN A 30 -6.96 -3.83 -22.09
CA ASN A 30 -6.40 -3.77 -23.45
C ASN A 30 -6.11 -2.35 -23.96
N ASN A 31 -6.68 -1.32 -23.32
CA ASN A 31 -6.53 0.08 -23.71
C ASN A 31 -6.84 0.37 -25.20
N ASN A 32 -7.86 -0.28 -25.77
CA ASN A 32 -8.17 -0.13 -27.20
C ASN A 32 -8.46 1.32 -27.63
N GLN A 33 -8.86 2.19 -26.70
CA GLN A 33 -9.11 3.61 -26.99
C GLN A 33 -7.84 4.47 -26.93
N GLY A 34 -6.75 3.98 -26.35
CA GLY A 34 -5.50 4.73 -26.18
C GLY A 34 -5.59 5.90 -25.20
N ASP A 35 -6.65 5.98 -24.40
CA ASP A 35 -6.89 7.06 -23.42
C ASP A 35 -6.41 6.72 -22.01
N ASN A 36 -5.96 5.48 -21.78
CA ASN A 36 -5.51 4.94 -20.50
C ASN A 36 -6.55 4.98 -19.36
N ALA A 37 -7.81 5.33 -19.64
CA ALA A 37 -8.80 5.60 -18.61
C ALA A 37 -9.42 4.31 -18.08
N TRP A 38 -9.24 4.01 -16.77
CA TRP A 38 -9.85 2.83 -16.14
C TRP A 38 -11.36 2.78 -16.35
N ASN A 39 -12.04 3.92 -16.24
CA ASN A 39 -13.50 4.03 -16.32
C ASN A 39 -14.06 4.01 -17.75
N ASN A 40 -13.22 3.82 -18.77
CA ASN A 40 -13.70 3.59 -20.12
C ASN A 40 -13.91 2.10 -20.33
N ASP A 41 -15.18 1.70 -20.37
CA ASP A 41 -15.66 0.35 -20.68
C ASP A 41 -14.95 -0.28 -21.88
N LEU A 42 -14.64 0.52 -22.93
CA LEU A 42 -14.00 0.05 -24.16
C LEU A 42 -12.52 -0.34 -24.00
N ASN A 43 -11.92 -0.09 -22.84
CA ASN A 43 -10.55 -0.51 -22.51
C ASN A 43 -10.50 -1.87 -21.80
N TRP A 44 -11.65 -2.49 -21.57
CA TRP A 44 -11.78 -3.78 -20.92
C TRP A 44 -12.35 -4.82 -21.87
N GLU A 45 -11.67 -5.95 -22.01
CA GLU A 45 -12.19 -7.14 -22.69
C GLU A 45 -12.52 -8.24 -21.69
N GLU A 46 -13.51 -9.07 -22.01
CA GLU A 46 -13.79 -10.28 -21.24
C GLU A 46 -12.87 -11.41 -21.72
N TYR A 47 -12.20 -12.07 -20.77
CA TYR A 47 -11.33 -13.19 -21.10
C TYR A 47 -12.12 -14.34 -21.75
N GLY A 48 -11.72 -14.71 -22.97
CA GLY A 48 -12.30 -15.84 -23.68
C GLY A 48 -13.52 -15.52 -24.56
N ASP A 49 -13.96 -14.26 -24.64
CA ASP A 49 -15.00 -13.83 -25.58
C ASP A 49 -14.63 -12.49 -26.25
N GLU A 50 -13.70 -12.57 -27.19
CA GLU A 50 -13.27 -11.43 -28.02
C GLU A 50 -14.37 -10.93 -28.97
N SER A 51 -15.46 -11.69 -29.14
CA SER A 51 -16.51 -11.41 -30.12
C SER A 51 -17.67 -10.55 -29.61
N ASN A 52 -17.75 -10.35 -28.29
CA ASN A 52 -18.91 -9.77 -27.64
C ASN A 52 -18.61 -8.42 -26.96
N SER A 53 -18.67 -7.33 -27.73
CA SER A 53 -18.44 -5.98 -27.23
C SER A 53 -19.48 -5.47 -26.22
N ALA A 54 -20.62 -6.17 -26.06
CA ALA A 54 -21.62 -5.83 -25.05
C ALA A 54 -21.17 -6.19 -23.62
N LEU A 55 -20.05 -6.92 -23.49
CA LEU A 55 -19.45 -7.34 -22.22
C LEU A 55 -18.20 -6.54 -21.83
N TRP A 56 -17.80 -5.56 -22.65
CA TRP A 56 -16.69 -4.64 -22.35
C TRP A 56 -17.16 -3.64 -21.30
N LYS A 57 -16.91 -3.96 -20.03
CA LYS A 57 -17.34 -3.16 -18.89
C LYS A 57 -16.21 -3.03 -17.90
N VAL A 58 -16.15 -1.87 -17.25
CA VAL A 58 -15.31 -1.64 -16.08
C VAL A 58 -15.55 -2.77 -15.07
N PRO A 59 -14.48 -3.42 -14.58
CA PRO A 59 -14.60 -4.49 -13.62
C PRO A 59 -15.37 -4.03 -12.38
N ALA A 60 -16.42 -4.75 -12.00
CA ALA A 60 -17.22 -4.48 -10.82
C ALA A 60 -17.61 -5.78 -10.09
N ARG A 61 -17.57 -5.76 -8.76
CA ARG A 61 -17.99 -6.88 -7.91
C ARG A 61 -19.51 -7.05 -8.06
N HIS A 62 -19.91 -8.14 -8.71
CA HIS A 62 -21.28 -8.63 -8.68
C HIS A 62 -21.44 -9.64 -7.52
N ASP A 63 -22.63 -9.68 -6.92
CA ASP A 63 -22.92 -10.14 -5.55
C ASP A 63 -22.45 -11.55 -5.18
N ILE A 64 -22.11 -12.41 -6.14
CA ILE A 64 -21.56 -13.74 -5.90
C ILE A 64 -20.52 -14.03 -6.99
N GLY A 65 -19.25 -14.16 -6.63
CA GLY A 65 -18.18 -14.56 -7.57
C GLY A 65 -17.37 -13.44 -8.22
N GLY A 66 -17.82 -12.18 -8.15
CA GLY A 66 -17.15 -10.89 -8.44
C GLY A 66 -16.13 -10.79 -9.58
N GLU A 67 -16.15 -9.69 -10.35
CA GLU A 67 -15.21 -9.52 -11.46
C GLU A 67 -13.76 -9.34 -10.99
N HIS A 68 -12.85 -10.01 -11.70
CA HIS A 68 -11.41 -9.93 -11.48
C HIS A 68 -10.80 -8.98 -12.52
N ALA A 69 -10.15 -7.91 -12.06
CA ALA A 69 -9.47 -6.95 -12.93
C ALA A 69 -8.02 -7.38 -13.17
N ARG A 70 -7.62 -7.54 -14.43
CA ARG A 70 -6.25 -7.90 -14.82
C ARG A 70 -5.62 -6.77 -15.64
N VAL A 71 -4.62 -6.13 -15.06
CA VAL A 71 -3.75 -5.15 -15.72
C VAL A 71 -2.42 -5.82 -16.04
N TYR A 72 -2.16 -6.05 -17.31
CA TYR A 72 -0.98 -6.81 -17.78
C TYR A 72 -0.22 -6.10 -18.91
N LEU A 73 -0.64 -4.88 -19.25
CA LEU A 73 0.04 -4.02 -20.20
C LEU A 73 0.91 -2.99 -19.48
N GLY A 74 2.03 -2.66 -20.11
CA GLY A 74 2.96 -1.63 -19.68
C GLY A 74 2.79 -0.32 -20.44
N ALA A 75 3.71 0.62 -20.20
CA ALA A 75 3.77 1.84 -20.97
C ALA A 75 3.95 1.55 -22.48
N PRO A 76 3.26 2.27 -23.38
CA PRO A 76 2.38 3.42 -23.09
C PRO A 76 0.96 3.06 -22.61
N ASN A 77 0.52 1.81 -22.74
CA ASN A 77 -0.86 1.35 -22.59
C ASN A 77 -1.25 0.92 -21.15
N HIS A 78 -0.77 1.63 -20.15
CA HIS A 78 -1.05 1.31 -18.75
C HIS A 78 -2.39 1.88 -18.30
N ALA A 79 -3.00 1.27 -17.28
CA ALA A 79 -4.26 1.75 -16.73
C ALA A 79 -4.04 2.94 -15.79
N VAL A 80 -4.91 3.94 -15.86
CA VAL A 80 -4.94 5.11 -14.97
C VAL A 80 -6.31 5.20 -14.30
N VAL A 81 -6.32 5.22 -12.97
CA VAL A 81 -7.48 5.50 -12.15
C VAL A 81 -7.34 6.92 -11.61
N SER A 82 -8.26 7.81 -12.01
CA SER A 82 -8.29 9.22 -11.57
C SER A 82 -9.58 9.60 -10.85
N THR A 83 -10.58 8.72 -10.86
CA THR A 83 -11.83 8.89 -10.12
C THR A 83 -12.18 7.58 -9.42
N PRO A 84 -13.06 7.60 -8.40
CA PRO A 84 -13.53 6.37 -7.76
C PRO A 84 -14.05 5.34 -8.77
N VAL A 85 -13.72 4.07 -8.54
CA VAL A 85 -14.15 2.94 -9.37
C VAL A 85 -15.01 1.98 -8.53
N PRO A 86 -15.87 1.17 -9.15
CA PRO A 86 -16.56 0.09 -8.45
C PRO A 86 -15.56 -0.83 -7.74
N GLN A 87 -15.98 -1.41 -6.61
CA GLN A 87 -15.20 -2.46 -5.96
C GLN A 87 -14.95 -3.61 -6.95
N VAL A 88 -13.76 -4.19 -6.95
CA VAL A 88 -13.44 -5.43 -7.68
C VAL A 88 -13.26 -6.57 -6.68
N ALA A 89 -13.41 -7.83 -7.11
CA ALA A 89 -13.07 -8.93 -6.21
C ALA A 89 -11.56 -9.08 -6.08
N GLN A 90 -10.85 -9.14 -7.21
CA GLN A 90 -9.40 -9.29 -7.23
C GLN A 90 -8.79 -8.35 -8.28
N LEU A 91 -7.73 -7.65 -7.88
CA LEU A 91 -6.91 -6.84 -8.76
C LEU A 91 -5.56 -7.54 -8.98
N PHE A 92 -5.21 -7.76 -10.25
CA PHE A 92 -3.91 -8.27 -10.66
C PHE A 92 -3.19 -7.22 -11.48
N VAL A 93 -1.97 -6.86 -11.08
CA VAL A 93 -1.05 -6.05 -11.87
C VAL A 93 0.19 -6.90 -12.13
N GLY A 94 0.42 -7.31 -13.37
CA GLY A 94 1.59 -8.11 -13.75
C GLY A 94 1.40 -9.62 -13.71
N ARG A 95 0.59 -10.20 -12.82
CA ARG A 95 0.58 -11.67 -12.63
C ARG A 95 0.27 -12.53 -13.88
N PHE A 96 -0.49 -12.01 -14.83
CA PHE A 96 -0.84 -12.70 -16.09
C PHE A 96 -0.19 -12.05 -17.32
N GLY A 97 0.87 -11.28 -17.09
CA GLY A 97 1.58 -10.56 -18.14
C GLY A 97 2.48 -11.43 -18.98
N VAL A 98 2.91 -10.82 -20.09
CA VAL A 98 3.86 -11.41 -21.02
C VAL A 98 5.25 -11.33 -20.41
N ASN A 99 6.04 -12.39 -20.58
CA ASN A 99 7.39 -12.48 -20.01
C ASN A 99 8.24 -11.28 -20.46
N GLY A 100 8.81 -10.55 -19.49
CA GLY A 100 9.59 -9.33 -19.75
C GLY A 100 8.79 -8.05 -20.03
N VAL A 101 7.46 -8.08 -19.90
CA VAL A 101 6.62 -6.87 -20.00
C VAL A 101 6.26 -6.39 -18.60
N LEU A 102 6.70 -5.17 -18.27
CA LEU A 102 6.37 -4.51 -17.02
C LEU A 102 4.93 -4.02 -17.04
N SER A 103 4.04 -4.65 -16.26
CA SER A 103 2.65 -4.20 -16.16
C SER A 103 2.52 -3.03 -15.20
N ARG A 104 1.72 -2.03 -15.54
CA ARG A 104 1.63 -0.79 -14.77
C ARG A 104 0.19 -0.37 -14.52
N LEU A 105 -0.08 0.09 -13.30
CA LEU A 105 -1.32 0.76 -12.89
C LEU A 105 -0.95 2.06 -12.18
N ASP A 106 -1.58 3.16 -12.56
CA ASP A 106 -1.40 4.46 -11.91
C ASP A 106 -2.69 4.88 -11.20
N LEU A 107 -2.55 5.33 -9.95
CA LEU A 107 -3.61 5.96 -9.16
C LEU A 107 -3.24 7.42 -8.89
N VAL A 108 -4.12 8.32 -9.34
CA VAL A 108 -3.92 9.77 -9.28
C VAL A 108 -5.14 10.47 -8.69
N ASP A 109 -4.97 11.73 -8.31
CA ASP A 109 -6.05 12.62 -7.86
C ASP A 109 -6.91 12.01 -6.74
N ASP A 110 -8.24 11.96 -6.91
CA ASP A 110 -9.21 11.45 -5.94
C ASP A 110 -9.63 10.00 -6.24
N ALA A 111 -8.76 9.22 -6.89
CA ALA A 111 -9.02 7.80 -7.16
C ALA A 111 -9.41 7.03 -5.89
N SER A 112 -10.33 6.08 -6.01
CA SER A 112 -10.65 5.13 -4.94
C SER A 112 -10.87 3.76 -5.54
N LEU A 113 -10.03 2.81 -5.14
CA LEU A 113 -10.07 1.43 -5.58
C LEU A 113 -10.27 0.53 -4.36
N VAL A 114 -11.33 -0.27 -4.39
CA VAL A 114 -11.61 -1.28 -3.36
C VAL A 114 -11.46 -2.66 -3.99
N ALA A 115 -10.71 -3.55 -3.36
CA ALA A 115 -10.53 -4.92 -3.81
C ALA A 115 -10.50 -5.88 -2.62
N ASP A 116 -11.01 -7.11 -2.72
CA ASP A 116 -10.75 -8.09 -1.63
C ASP A 116 -9.26 -8.47 -1.62
N LEU A 117 -8.65 -8.56 -2.80
CA LEU A 117 -7.24 -8.95 -2.97
C LEU A 117 -6.55 -8.12 -4.04
N VAL A 118 -5.36 -7.61 -3.73
CA VAL A 118 -4.45 -6.94 -4.67
C VAL A 118 -3.17 -7.76 -4.82
N ARG A 119 -2.83 -8.14 -6.06
CA ARG A 119 -1.58 -8.80 -6.39
C ARG A 119 -0.78 -7.96 -7.37
N VAL A 120 0.47 -7.67 -7.01
CA VAL A 120 1.38 -6.87 -7.82
C VAL A 120 2.63 -7.69 -8.10
N GLY A 121 2.92 -7.89 -9.37
CA GLY A 121 3.96 -8.81 -9.81
C GLY A 121 3.59 -10.26 -9.50
N GLY A 122 3.83 -11.12 -10.47
CA GLY A 122 3.76 -12.54 -10.21
C GLY A 122 4.05 -13.36 -11.43
N ALA A 123 4.36 -14.63 -11.20
CA ALA A 123 4.56 -15.57 -12.27
C ALA A 123 3.34 -16.48 -12.43
N TYR A 124 3.14 -16.96 -13.64
CA TYR A 124 2.23 -18.04 -13.99
C TYR A 124 3.07 -19.11 -14.73
N PRO A 125 2.72 -20.41 -14.70
CA PRO A 125 3.52 -21.41 -15.43
C PRO A 125 3.78 -20.99 -16.88
N GLY A 126 5.04 -20.68 -17.20
CA GLY A 126 5.47 -20.22 -18.53
C GLY A 126 5.72 -18.70 -18.69
N ALA A 127 5.42 -17.86 -17.69
CA ALA A 127 5.68 -16.43 -17.74
C ALA A 127 6.03 -15.84 -16.35
N ILE A 128 7.08 -15.03 -16.29
CA ILE A 128 7.41 -14.18 -15.15
C ILE A 128 7.03 -12.76 -15.54
N SER A 129 6.22 -12.09 -14.74
CA SER A 129 5.81 -10.74 -15.09
C SER A 129 5.78 -9.83 -13.88
N ASP A 130 6.53 -8.75 -14.02
CA ASP A 130 6.66 -7.71 -13.01
C ASP A 130 5.43 -6.80 -13.05
N GLY A 131 5.03 -6.34 -11.87
CA GLY A 131 3.92 -5.41 -11.70
C GLY A 131 4.38 -4.17 -10.97
N VAL A 132 3.87 -3.01 -11.40
CA VAL A 132 4.11 -1.72 -10.74
C VAL A 132 2.78 -1.02 -10.52
N ILE A 133 2.52 -0.64 -9.29
CA ILE A 133 1.51 0.38 -8.97
C ILE A 133 2.22 1.69 -8.64
N ASN A 134 1.90 2.78 -9.34
CA ASN A 134 2.32 4.11 -8.95
C ASN A 134 1.14 4.88 -8.37
N MET A 135 1.35 5.57 -7.26
CA MET A 135 0.30 6.28 -6.54
C MET A 135 0.77 7.66 -6.15
N SER A 136 0.17 8.70 -6.74
CA SER A 136 0.39 10.10 -6.35
C SER A 136 -0.77 10.69 -5.56
N GLY A 137 -1.94 10.03 -5.58
CA GLY A 137 -3.15 10.42 -4.88
C GLY A 137 -4.08 9.23 -4.69
N GLY A 138 -5.30 9.50 -4.22
CA GLY A 138 -6.37 8.51 -4.08
C GLY A 138 -6.21 7.53 -2.92
N SER A 139 -6.96 6.43 -2.99
CA SER A 139 -7.01 5.37 -1.98
C SER A 139 -7.06 3.97 -2.59
N ILE A 140 -6.37 3.02 -1.96
CA ILE A 140 -6.58 1.57 -2.15
C ILE A 140 -7.04 0.99 -0.82
N LEU A 141 -8.17 0.30 -0.83
CA LEU A 141 -8.67 -0.48 0.30
C LEU A 141 -8.73 -1.95 -0.09
N CYS A 142 -8.05 -2.81 0.67
CA CYS A 142 -8.15 -4.25 0.44
C CYS A 142 -8.03 -5.11 1.69
N THR A 143 -8.46 -6.38 1.59
CA THR A 143 -8.23 -7.36 2.65
C THR A 143 -6.80 -7.90 2.56
N TRP A 144 -6.42 -8.40 1.39
CA TRP A 144 -5.08 -8.95 1.17
C TRP A 144 -4.30 -8.18 0.12
N MET A 145 -3.03 -7.89 0.40
CA MET A 145 -2.09 -7.36 -0.57
C MET A 145 -0.83 -8.22 -0.65
N GLN A 146 -0.47 -8.63 -1.86
CA GLN A 146 0.65 -9.52 -2.12
C GLN A 146 1.54 -8.93 -3.21
N LEU A 147 2.81 -8.72 -2.90
CA LEU A 147 3.82 -8.28 -3.86
C LEU A 147 4.75 -9.45 -4.16
N GLY A 148 5.14 -9.61 -5.43
CA GLY A 148 6.03 -10.71 -5.82
C GLY A 148 5.39 -12.07 -5.51
N ASP A 149 4.23 -12.33 -6.09
CA ASP A 149 3.43 -13.53 -5.80
C ASP A 149 3.66 -14.66 -6.81
N TYR A 150 3.58 -15.91 -6.34
CA TYR A 150 3.42 -17.13 -7.13
C TYR A 150 4.54 -17.45 -8.13
N LEU A 151 5.26 -18.57 -7.90
CA LEU A 151 6.48 -19.00 -8.61
C LEU A 151 7.63 -17.97 -8.50
N SER A 152 8.89 -18.41 -8.66
CA SER A 152 10.07 -17.58 -8.40
C SER A 152 10.44 -16.64 -9.57
N GLY A 153 11.02 -15.48 -9.25
CA GLY A 153 11.62 -14.52 -10.18
C GLY A 153 10.79 -13.27 -10.49
N ALA A 154 9.56 -13.14 -9.97
CA ALA A 154 8.72 -11.97 -10.22
C ALA A 154 8.98 -10.85 -9.20
N THR A 155 8.83 -9.59 -9.64
CA THR A 155 8.92 -8.41 -8.80
C THR A 155 7.59 -7.67 -8.75
N GLY A 156 7.05 -7.53 -7.54
CA GLY A 156 5.92 -6.64 -7.26
C GLY A 156 6.40 -5.33 -6.67
N THR A 157 6.07 -4.22 -7.30
CA THR A 157 6.50 -2.90 -6.84
C THR A 157 5.32 -1.96 -6.62
N ILE A 158 5.30 -1.27 -5.48
CA ILE A 158 4.40 -0.14 -5.23
C ILE A 158 5.26 1.09 -4.98
N ASN A 159 4.99 2.16 -5.73
CA ASN A 159 5.63 3.47 -5.57
C ASN A 159 4.58 4.49 -5.13
N MET A 160 4.74 5.05 -3.93
CA MET A 160 3.84 6.06 -3.38
C MET A 160 4.54 7.41 -3.23
N THR A 161 4.01 8.44 -3.87
CA THR A 161 4.35 9.85 -3.62
C THR A 161 3.22 10.61 -2.93
N GLY A 162 2.06 9.98 -2.77
CA GLY A 162 0.89 10.50 -2.07
C GLY A 162 -0.19 9.42 -1.94
N GLY A 163 -1.37 9.82 -1.48
CA GLY A 163 -2.52 8.93 -1.31
C GLY A 163 -2.46 8.04 -0.05
N ALA A 164 -3.40 7.10 0.04
CA ALA A 164 -3.52 6.19 1.18
C ALA A 164 -3.79 4.74 0.75
N ILE A 165 -3.04 3.80 1.30
CA ILE A 165 -3.33 2.36 1.16
C ILE A 165 -3.70 1.82 2.53
N PHE A 166 -4.80 1.09 2.61
CA PHE A 166 -5.14 0.23 3.73
C PHE A 166 -5.30 -1.22 3.25
N ALA A 167 -4.54 -2.12 3.86
CA ALA A 167 -4.67 -3.56 3.68
C ALA A 167 -4.84 -4.23 5.04
N GLU A 168 -5.67 -5.26 5.18
CA GLU A 168 -5.70 -6.00 6.45
C GLU A 168 -4.41 -6.81 6.62
N GLU A 169 -4.02 -7.54 5.58
CA GLU A 169 -2.83 -8.37 5.57
C GLU A 169 -1.98 -8.11 4.33
N VAL A 170 -0.67 -7.98 4.55
CA VAL A 170 0.31 -7.64 3.53
C VAL A 170 1.45 -8.65 3.54
N SER A 171 1.81 -9.21 2.38
CA SER A 171 2.94 -10.14 2.24
C SER A 171 3.97 -9.66 1.20
N LEU A 172 5.23 -9.47 1.62
CA LEU A 172 6.36 -9.02 0.80
C LEU A 172 7.60 -9.92 0.98
N PRO A 173 8.12 -10.54 -0.09
CA PRO A 173 7.29 -11.10 -1.15
C PRO A 173 6.32 -12.15 -0.57
N ASN A 174 5.23 -12.44 -1.28
CA ASN A 174 4.33 -13.54 -0.90
C ASN A 174 4.95 -14.93 -1.17
N THR A 175 5.93 -15.03 -2.06
CA THR A 175 6.61 -16.30 -2.39
C THR A 175 8.12 -16.14 -2.31
N VAL A 176 8.80 -17.05 -1.61
CA VAL A 176 10.26 -17.04 -1.49
C VAL A 176 10.92 -17.13 -2.88
N GLY A 177 11.93 -16.28 -3.12
CA GLY A 177 12.61 -16.17 -4.40
C GLY A 177 12.00 -15.14 -5.35
N ASN A 178 10.95 -14.44 -4.92
CA ASN A 178 10.45 -13.22 -5.56
C ASN A 178 10.95 -11.97 -4.85
N ASN A 179 10.63 -10.80 -5.40
CA ASN A 179 10.87 -9.52 -4.77
C ASN A 179 9.54 -8.81 -4.52
N GLY A 180 9.40 -8.24 -3.32
CA GLY A 180 8.31 -7.34 -2.97
C GLY A 180 8.88 -6.00 -2.56
N VAL A 181 8.62 -4.96 -3.34
CA VAL A 181 9.21 -3.62 -3.16
C VAL A 181 8.12 -2.60 -2.87
N LEU A 182 8.22 -1.92 -1.73
CA LEU A 182 7.35 -0.83 -1.33
C LEU A 182 8.17 0.44 -1.12
N ASN A 183 7.95 1.43 -1.97
CA ASN A 183 8.64 2.71 -1.96
C ASN A 183 7.69 3.80 -1.45
N LEU A 184 7.94 4.31 -0.24
CA LEU A 184 7.11 5.29 0.46
C LEU A 184 7.78 6.68 0.44
N GLY A 185 7.60 7.39 -0.68
CA GLY A 185 8.00 8.79 -0.85
C GLY A 185 6.96 9.79 -0.32
N GLY A 186 5.71 9.38 -0.21
CA GLY A 186 4.62 10.18 0.36
C GLY A 186 3.41 9.31 0.70
N GLY A 187 2.38 9.91 1.30
CA GLY A 187 1.16 9.21 1.66
C GLY A 187 1.29 8.32 2.91
N VAL A 188 0.29 7.48 3.11
CA VAL A 188 0.20 6.54 4.24
C VAL A 188 -0.09 5.14 3.71
N PHE A 189 0.77 4.19 4.07
CA PHE A 189 0.51 2.77 3.89
C PHE A 189 0.22 2.15 5.25
N GLU A 190 -1.03 1.76 5.50
CA GLU A 190 -1.47 1.17 6.75
C GLU A 190 -1.80 -0.33 6.57
N THR A 191 -1.33 -1.16 7.51
CA THR A 191 -1.72 -2.58 7.56
C THR A 191 -1.93 -3.11 8.97
N MET A 192 -2.81 -4.11 9.13
CA MET A 192 -2.97 -4.81 10.40
C MET A 192 -1.89 -5.87 10.59
N GLU A 193 -1.56 -6.59 9.53
CA GLU A 193 -0.54 -7.64 9.51
C GLU A 193 0.47 -7.40 8.38
N LEU A 194 1.76 -7.52 8.70
CA LEU A 194 2.85 -7.36 7.74
C LEU A 194 3.78 -8.57 7.80
N ASN A 195 3.75 -9.38 6.75
CA ASN A 195 4.57 -10.56 6.59
C ASN A 195 5.75 -10.25 5.64
N LEU A 196 6.97 -10.29 6.18
CA LEU A 196 8.20 -10.04 5.44
C LEU A 196 9.03 -11.31 5.32
N THR A 197 9.53 -11.59 4.13
CA THR A 197 10.44 -12.71 3.86
C THR A 197 11.64 -12.26 3.01
N ASN A 198 12.56 -13.17 2.71
CA ASN A 198 13.73 -12.84 1.89
C ASN A 198 13.31 -12.35 0.49
N GLY A 199 13.80 -11.17 0.09
CA GLY A 199 13.36 -10.44 -1.10
C GLY A 199 12.42 -9.27 -0.81
N ALA A 200 12.07 -9.04 0.46
CA ALA A 200 11.31 -7.87 0.88
C ALA A 200 12.19 -6.60 0.87
N THR A 201 11.63 -5.50 0.40
CA THR A 201 12.23 -4.17 0.54
C THR A 201 11.13 -3.15 0.77
N ILE A 202 11.17 -2.48 1.92
CA ILE A 202 10.36 -1.32 2.23
C ILE A 202 11.31 -0.15 2.42
N ASN A 203 11.20 0.85 1.56
CA ASN A 203 12.02 2.04 1.61
C ASN A 203 11.15 3.26 1.90
N VAL A 204 11.39 3.91 3.03
CA VAL A 204 10.72 5.16 3.40
C VAL A 204 11.69 6.31 3.13
N TYR A 205 11.36 7.27 2.26
CA TYR A 205 12.40 8.21 1.79
C TYR A 205 11.97 9.66 1.59
N ALA A 206 10.75 10.04 1.94
CA ALA A 206 10.36 11.45 2.03
C ALA A 206 9.28 11.64 3.10
N THR A 207 8.04 11.94 2.73
CA THR A 207 6.93 12.15 3.68
C THR A 207 6.06 10.91 3.85
N GLY A 208 6.41 9.81 3.20
CA GLY A 208 5.68 8.54 3.29
C GLY A 208 5.78 7.93 4.68
N ASN A 209 4.72 7.24 5.09
CA ASN A 209 4.66 6.52 6.36
C ASN A 209 4.18 5.08 6.15
N LEU A 210 4.84 4.14 6.79
CA LEU A 210 4.29 2.80 7.05
C LEU A 210 3.66 2.80 8.44
N VAL A 211 2.41 2.37 8.55
CA VAL A 211 1.64 2.37 9.80
C VAL A 211 1.17 0.96 10.10
N LEU A 212 1.51 0.45 11.29
CA LEU A 212 1.16 -0.89 11.75
C LEU A 212 0.24 -0.82 12.97
N HIS A 213 -0.73 -1.73 13.04
CA HIS A 213 -1.65 -1.78 14.18
C HIS A 213 -0.99 -2.37 15.43
N GLY A 214 -1.22 -1.73 16.57
CA GLY A 214 -0.61 -2.10 17.84
C GLY A 214 0.85 -1.63 17.98
N ASP A 215 1.50 -2.07 19.06
CA ASP A 215 2.92 -1.79 19.30
C ASP A 215 3.78 -2.85 18.63
N GLN A 216 4.25 -2.54 17.42
CA GLN A 216 5.05 -3.40 16.54
C GLN A 216 6.52 -2.96 16.49
N ARG A 217 7.01 -2.21 17.49
CA ARG A 217 8.38 -1.65 17.47
C ARG A 217 9.45 -2.75 17.38
N ASP A 218 9.28 -3.85 18.11
CA ASP A 218 10.24 -4.97 18.09
C ASP A 218 10.30 -5.61 16.70
N PHE A 219 9.14 -5.90 16.11
CA PHE A 219 9.04 -6.42 14.74
C PHE A 219 9.72 -5.48 13.73
N VAL A 220 9.47 -4.17 13.82
CA VAL A 220 10.09 -3.19 12.90
C VAL A 220 11.61 -3.17 13.09
N ASN A 221 12.11 -3.18 14.32
CA ASN A 221 13.55 -3.18 14.59
C ASN A 221 14.23 -4.44 14.02
N ASP A 222 13.60 -5.61 14.16
CA ASP A 222 14.08 -6.86 13.57
C ASP A 222 14.10 -6.76 12.03
N ALA A 223 13.04 -6.24 11.42
CA ALA A 223 12.96 -6.04 9.97
C ALA A 223 14.02 -5.05 9.45
N VAL A 224 14.32 -3.99 10.19
CA VAL A 224 15.44 -3.06 9.88
C VAL A 224 16.78 -3.79 9.99
N SER A 225 16.98 -4.60 11.02
CA SER A 225 18.24 -5.35 11.20
C SER A 225 18.49 -6.38 10.10
N ASN A 226 17.41 -6.97 9.56
CA ASN A 226 17.44 -7.87 8.42
C ASN A 226 17.60 -7.14 7.07
N GLY A 227 17.61 -5.80 7.06
CA GLY A 227 17.71 -4.99 5.85
C GLY A 227 16.43 -4.95 5.00
N TRP A 228 15.29 -5.38 5.55
CA TRP A 228 14.01 -5.37 4.83
C TRP A 228 13.31 -4.01 4.88
N ILE A 229 13.57 -3.22 5.93
CA ILE A 229 13.09 -1.84 6.04
C ILE A 229 14.30 -0.92 6.06
N GLU A 230 14.32 0.05 5.15
CA GLU A 230 15.35 1.08 5.09
C GLU A 230 14.74 2.48 4.94
N ALA A 231 15.58 3.48 5.23
CA ALA A 231 15.22 4.88 5.01
C ALA A 231 16.11 5.49 3.93
N ARG A 232 15.51 6.22 2.98
CA ARG A 232 16.22 7.01 1.95
C ARG A 232 17.22 6.19 1.12
N ASN A 233 16.81 4.99 0.71
CA ASN A 233 17.65 4.05 -0.04
C ASN A 233 18.97 3.77 0.70
N GLY A 234 18.87 3.49 2.00
CA GLY A 234 20.01 3.26 2.89
C GLY A 234 20.78 4.50 3.37
N ASN A 235 20.42 5.71 2.94
CA ASN A 235 21.11 6.95 3.31
C ASN A 235 20.46 7.71 4.47
N GLY A 236 19.37 7.19 5.05
CA GLY A 236 18.63 7.82 6.12
C GLY A 236 18.52 6.94 7.36
N ARG A 237 17.87 7.46 8.39
CA ARG A 237 17.49 6.69 9.58
C ARG A 237 16.01 6.36 9.56
N VAL A 238 15.69 5.10 9.80
CA VAL A 238 14.33 4.65 10.08
C VAL A 238 13.92 5.18 11.45
N VAL A 239 12.88 6.00 11.51
CA VAL A 239 12.29 6.51 12.74
C VAL A 239 11.05 5.69 13.04
N VAL A 240 10.99 5.16 14.27
CA VAL A 240 9.86 4.34 14.72
C VAL A 240 9.28 4.98 15.98
N ASP A 241 7.99 5.26 15.95
CA ASP A 241 7.23 5.68 17.13
C ASP A 241 6.01 4.79 17.35
N TYR A 242 5.50 4.76 18.59
CA TYR A 242 4.24 4.11 18.92
C TYR A 242 3.31 5.10 19.62
N GLY A 243 2.13 5.31 19.05
CA GLY A 243 1.10 6.16 19.63
C GLY A 243 1.38 7.67 19.55
N LEU A 244 2.52 8.11 19.00
CA LEU A 244 2.86 9.53 18.89
C LEU A 244 2.29 10.12 17.59
N THR A 245 2.69 9.56 16.45
CA THR A 245 2.20 10.03 15.14
C THR A 245 0.78 9.54 14.87
N HIS A 246 0.53 8.26 15.13
CA HIS A 246 -0.79 7.64 15.01
C HIS A 246 -1.17 6.97 16.35
N PRO A 247 -2.28 7.38 17.00
CA PRO A 247 -2.69 6.81 18.27
C PRO A 247 -2.85 5.28 18.21
N TYR A 248 -2.26 4.58 19.18
CA TYR A 248 -2.30 3.12 19.33
C TYR A 248 -1.70 2.32 18.16
N LYS A 249 -0.85 2.95 17.34
CA LYS A 249 -0.22 2.35 16.17
C LYS A 249 1.28 2.63 16.16
N THR A 250 2.04 1.72 15.57
CA THR A 250 3.45 1.94 15.25
C THR A 250 3.56 2.67 13.92
N THR A 251 4.30 3.77 13.90
CA THR A 251 4.57 4.53 12.67
C THR A 251 6.05 4.43 12.34
N VAL A 252 6.34 4.11 11.08
CA VAL A 252 7.67 4.06 10.51
C VAL A 252 7.80 5.18 9.48
N SER A 253 8.76 6.06 9.71
CA SER A 253 9.05 7.22 8.87
C SER A 253 10.55 7.36 8.61
N ALA A 254 10.94 8.34 7.79
CA ALA A 254 12.32 8.58 7.43
C ALA A 254 12.81 9.95 7.88
N ALA A 255 13.83 9.99 8.73
CA ALA A 255 14.56 11.22 9.02
C ALA A 255 15.66 11.46 7.99
N TYR A 256 15.87 12.73 7.62
CA TYR A 256 17.14 13.17 7.04
C TYR A 256 18.17 13.31 8.15
N ASP A 257 19.43 13.11 7.78
CA ASP A 257 20.63 13.58 8.47
C ASP A 257 20.68 13.28 9.97
N ASN A 258 21.52 12.30 10.32
CA ASN A 258 21.80 12.07 11.72
C ASN A 258 22.44 13.30 12.39
N SER A 259 22.89 14.36 11.73
CA SER A 259 23.48 15.53 12.40
C SER A 259 22.52 16.29 13.34
N MET A 260 21.20 16.19 13.15
CA MET A 260 20.21 16.86 14.00
C MET A 260 19.81 15.96 15.18
N ALA A 261 19.42 16.51 16.32
CA ALA A 261 18.79 15.73 17.40
C ALA A 261 17.38 15.24 17.01
N TRP A 262 16.93 14.12 17.61
CA TRP A 262 15.63 13.52 17.30
C TRP A 262 14.97 12.81 18.49
N LEU A 263 13.71 12.39 18.30
CA LEU A 263 12.86 11.69 19.29
C LEU A 263 12.86 12.39 20.67
N PRO A 264 12.50 13.69 20.74
CA PRO A 264 12.30 14.31 22.04
C PRO A 264 11.13 13.63 22.77
N ASP A 265 11.31 13.34 24.04
CA ASP A 265 10.24 13.00 24.98
C ASP A 265 10.32 13.98 26.16
N PRO A 266 9.30 14.82 26.39
CA PRO A 266 8.06 14.95 25.63
C PRO A 266 8.24 15.38 24.16
N GLY A 267 7.39 14.84 23.28
CA GLY A 267 7.40 15.18 21.84
C GLY A 267 7.30 16.68 21.55
N SER A 268 7.92 17.13 20.45
CA SER A 268 7.90 18.53 20.03
C SER A 268 6.47 19.08 19.95
N GLY A 269 6.26 20.28 20.51
CA GLY A 269 4.94 20.94 20.53
C GLY A 269 3.96 20.38 21.56
N ARG A 270 4.36 19.43 22.42
CA ARG A 270 3.49 18.89 23.46
C ARG A 270 3.19 19.94 24.52
N MET A 271 1.90 20.25 24.68
CA MET A 271 1.37 21.16 25.69
C MET A 271 0.77 20.40 26.87
N GLY A 272 0.52 21.11 27.98
CA GLY A 272 -0.23 20.58 29.12
C GLY A 272 0.51 19.50 29.91
N LEU A 273 1.84 19.54 29.91
CA LEU A 273 2.66 18.65 30.70
C LEU A 273 2.47 18.93 32.19
N GLU A 274 2.11 17.91 32.97
CA GLU A 274 2.06 18.02 34.43
C GLU A 274 3.47 18.16 34.98
N LEU A 275 3.70 19.24 35.72
CA LEU A 275 5.00 19.50 36.34
C LEU A 275 5.08 18.80 37.71
N PRO A 276 6.25 18.24 38.06
CA PRO A 276 7.51 18.26 37.29
C PRO A 276 7.54 17.23 36.17
N VAL A 277 8.03 17.61 34.98
CA VAL A 277 8.41 16.64 33.95
C VAL A 277 9.65 15.92 34.46
N SER A 278 9.53 14.63 34.78
CA SER A 278 10.56 13.87 35.49
C SER A 278 11.82 13.61 34.67
N ALA A 279 11.76 13.71 33.33
CA ALA A 279 12.91 13.69 32.44
C ALA A 279 12.55 14.30 31.09
N LEU A 280 13.47 15.09 30.53
CA LEU A 280 13.51 15.39 29.10
C LEU A 280 14.52 14.43 28.49
N THR A 281 14.15 13.73 27.43
CA THR A 281 15.06 12.85 26.70
C THR A 281 15.01 13.15 25.22
N TRP A 282 16.12 12.92 24.53
CA TRP A 282 16.24 12.95 23.07
C TRP A 282 17.43 12.10 22.67
N SER A 283 17.52 11.78 21.39
CA SER A 283 18.71 11.21 20.79
C SER A 283 19.55 12.33 20.18
N ALA A 284 20.83 12.33 20.51
CA ALA A 284 21.80 13.28 19.97
C ALA A 284 22.02 13.08 18.48
N GLY A 285 22.23 14.18 17.77
CA GLY A 285 22.78 14.15 16.43
C GLY A 285 24.13 13.41 16.35
N ASP A 286 24.39 12.64 15.29
CA ASP A 286 25.70 12.12 14.92
C ASP A 286 26.72 13.26 14.89
N GLY A 287 27.76 13.13 15.71
CA GLY A 287 28.81 14.15 15.83
C GLY A 287 28.38 15.44 16.54
N ALA A 288 27.17 15.50 17.11
CA ALA A 288 26.73 16.65 17.87
C ALA A 288 27.55 16.79 19.17
N ALA A 289 28.19 17.94 19.36
CA ALA A 289 28.88 18.29 20.58
C ALA A 289 27.92 18.86 21.65
N ASP A 290 26.83 19.49 21.19
CA ASP A 290 25.82 20.15 22.00
C ASP A 290 24.45 20.13 21.30
N HIS A 291 23.39 20.40 22.07
CA HIS A 291 22.01 20.56 21.59
C HIS A 291 21.37 21.75 22.30
N ASP A 292 20.68 22.58 21.54
CA ASP A 292 19.79 23.61 22.08
C ASP A 292 18.40 23.02 22.34
N VAL A 293 17.87 23.24 23.55
CA VAL A 293 16.53 22.80 23.95
C VAL A 293 15.68 24.01 24.29
N TYR A 294 14.57 24.18 23.57
CA TYR A 294 13.63 25.28 23.76
C TYR A 294 12.39 24.78 24.52
N LEU A 295 12.06 25.45 25.64
CA LEU A 295 10.90 25.14 26.47
C LEU A 295 10.01 26.39 26.59
N GLY A 296 8.72 26.24 26.27
CA GLY A 296 7.74 27.32 26.41
C GLY A 296 6.81 27.47 25.22
N VAL A 297 5.99 28.52 25.29
CA VAL A 297 5.25 29.06 24.14
C VAL A 297 5.93 30.38 23.80
N ASP A 298 6.54 30.49 22.63
CA ASP A 298 7.10 31.75 22.15
C ASP A 298 6.01 32.84 22.07
#